data_AF-A0AAU3RLY2-F1
#
_entry.id   AF-A0AAU3RLY2-F1
#
_cell.length_a   1.000
_cell.length_b   1.000
_cell.length_c   1.000
_cell.angle_alpha   90.00
_cell.angle_beta   90.00
_cell.angle_gamma   90.00
#
_symmetry.space_group_name_H-M   'P 1'
#
loop_
_entity.id
_entity.type
_entity.pdbx_description
1 polymer ?
#
loop_
_entity_poly.entity_id
_entity_poly.type
_entity_poly.pdbx_seq_one_letter_code
_entity_poly.pdbx_strand_id
1 'polypeptide(L)'
;MHTLAALFDLPPIDRLHHERTQRIHAVIRPGAQAHQSITSTAADYCLAHHALEGAEAAARAGDASTFDWYVAHPDAGATTGSVPTVVGARVVIAPTLADLPRSAISETPYYVLGPGTEPAQPHLCNLAADAYASATRAGFGDLLAAHAVVLCLLRTKNLSETLDSWTISRLPGTVFMDHVDDPVVLARDLIHEAGHNWLNDALAATACKISDTAHFHSPWKQTMRPAFGFLHACWAFPLTMLFTAQALNSTTGDLHRFLTTYLDQQRSLLASTAPHHACALELISDDGLRHRLAAAHHQALAL
;
A
#
# COMPACT_ATOMS: atom_id res chain seq x y z
N MET A 1 17.80 18.51 5.66
CA MET A 1 17.33 17.12 5.50
C MET A 1 15.81 17.16 5.57
N HIS A 2 15.10 16.59 4.59
CA HIS A 2 13.64 16.46 4.70
C HIS A 2 13.32 15.44 5.79
N THR A 3 12.33 15.72 6.64
CA THR A 3 11.77 14.72 7.54
C THR A 3 11.02 13.67 6.72
N LEU A 4 10.91 12.42 7.22
CA LEU A 4 10.14 11.38 6.54
C LEU A 4 8.68 11.82 6.29
N ALA A 5 8.07 12.52 7.25
CA ALA A 5 6.71 13.08 7.10
C ALA A 5 6.58 14.01 5.87
N ALA A 6 7.60 14.83 5.59
CA ALA A 6 7.58 15.72 4.43
C ALA A 6 7.67 14.98 3.07
N LEU A 7 8.08 13.71 3.06
CA LEU A 7 8.07 12.90 1.84
C LEU A 7 6.65 12.49 1.44
N PHE A 8 5.74 12.33 2.40
CA PHE A 8 4.41 11.79 2.17
C PHE A 8 3.32 12.87 2.07
N ASP A 9 3.59 14.07 2.60
CA ASP A 9 2.67 15.21 2.51
C ASP A 9 2.53 15.69 1.06
N LEU A 10 1.40 15.35 0.42
CA LEU A 10 1.04 15.78 -0.93
C LEU A 10 -0.47 16.10 -0.99
N PRO A 11 -0.88 17.34 -0.68
CA PRO A 11 -2.29 17.72 -0.54
C PRO A 11 -3.23 17.36 -1.72
N PRO A 12 -2.78 17.28 -2.98
CA PRO A 12 -3.61 16.76 -4.07
C PRO A 12 -4.17 15.35 -3.84
N ILE A 13 -3.48 14.49 -3.08
CA ILE A 13 -3.95 13.13 -2.76
C ILE A 13 -5.25 13.18 -1.94
N ASP A 14 -5.31 14.01 -0.89
CA ASP A 14 -6.51 14.11 -0.04
C ASP A 14 -7.73 14.58 -0.86
N ARG A 15 -7.52 15.51 -1.79
CA ARG A 15 -8.57 15.97 -2.71
C ARG A 15 -9.03 14.82 -3.62
N LEU A 16 -8.08 14.07 -4.19
CA LEU A 16 -8.38 12.92 -5.04
C LEU A 16 -9.21 11.89 -4.29
N HIS A 17 -8.81 11.53 -3.07
CA HIS A 17 -9.52 10.60 -2.21
C HIS A 17 -10.95 11.08 -1.98
N HIS A 18 -11.14 12.32 -1.54
CA HIS A 18 -12.47 12.89 -1.29
C HIS A 18 -13.37 12.88 -2.55
N GLU A 19 -12.88 13.40 -3.67
CA GLU A 19 -13.65 13.50 -4.90
C GLU A 19 -14.03 12.13 -5.47
N ARG A 20 -13.12 11.15 -5.43
CA ARG A 20 -13.39 9.80 -5.91
C ARG A 20 -14.37 9.08 -5.01
N THR A 21 -14.23 9.17 -3.69
CA THR A 21 -15.18 8.61 -2.73
C THR A 21 -16.60 9.11 -2.99
N GLN A 22 -16.77 10.43 -3.19
CA GLN A 22 -18.08 11.00 -3.52
C GLN A 22 -18.66 10.44 -4.82
N ARG A 23 -17.84 10.32 -5.88
CA ARG A 23 -18.28 9.75 -7.16
C ARG A 23 -18.69 8.29 -7.02
N ILE A 24 -17.93 7.50 -6.27
CA ILE A 24 -18.23 6.09 -6.00
C ILE A 24 -19.59 5.97 -5.30
N HIS A 25 -19.81 6.72 -4.22
CA HIS A 25 -21.08 6.68 -3.51
C HIS A 25 -22.26 7.14 -4.38
N ALA A 26 -22.07 8.13 -5.25
CA ALA A 26 -23.11 8.59 -6.18
C ALA A 26 -23.50 7.51 -7.19
N VAL A 27 -22.56 6.64 -7.59
CA VAL A 27 -22.82 5.50 -8.50
C VAL A 27 -23.54 4.37 -7.78
N ILE A 28 -23.08 3.97 -6.59
CA ILE A 28 -23.67 2.84 -5.84
C ILE A 28 -25.04 3.22 -5.26
N ARG A 29 -25.22 4.49 -4.84
CA ARG A 29 -26.40 4.97 -4.11
C ARG A 29 -26.95 6.26 -4.71
N PRO A 30 -27.54 6.21 -5.91
CA PRO A 30 -28.05 7.40 -6.59
C PRO A 30 -29.15 8.06 -5.74
N GLY A 31 -28.99 9.36 -5.45
CA GLY A 31 -29.97 10.15 -4.70
C GLY A 31 -29.91 10.02 -3.17
N ALA A 32 -28.99 9.23 -2.63
CA ALA A 32 -28.74 9.21 -1.19
C ALA A 32 -28.08 10.53 -0.72
N GLN A 33 -28.38 10.96 0.50
CA GLN A 33 -27.67 12.08 1.11
C GLN A 33 -26.17 11.74 1.26
N ALA A 34 -25.33 12.78 1.21
CA ALA A 34 -23.90 12.61 1.43
C ALA A 34 -23.66 11.87 2.75
N HIS A 35 -23.00 10.73 2.67
CA HIS A 35 -22.65 9.96 3.84
C HIS A 35 -21.62 10.75 4.65
N GLN A 36 -21.98 11.14 5.87
CA GLN A 36 -21.02 11.69 6.82
C GLN A 36 -20.24 10.51 7.39
N SER A 37 -19.03 10.32 6.90
CA SER A 37 -18.17 9.30 7.47
C SER A 37 -17.65 9.71 8.84
N ILE A 38 -17.48 8.71 9.69
CA ILE A 38 -16.83 8.80 11.00
C ILE A 38 -15.34 8.38 10.92
N THR A 39 -14.85 7.97 9.75
CA THR A 39 -13.46 7.53 9.55
C THR A 39 -12.61 8.60 8.85
N SER A 40 -11.32 8.32 8.62
CA SER A 40 -10.46 9.25 7.89
C SER A 40 -10.77 9.23 6.39
N THR A 41 -10.48 10.33 5.69
CA THR A 41 -10.68 10.44 4.23
C THR A 41 -10.05 9.28 3.44
N ALA A 42 -8.86 8.84 3.86
CA ALA A 42 -8.17 7.71 3.22
C ALA A 42 -8.85 6.37 3.47
N ALA A 43 -9.36 6.15 4.69
CA ALA A 43 -10.11 4.94 5.02
C ALA A 43 -11.42 4.90 4.22
N ASP A 44 -12.15 6.01 4.15
CA ASP A 44 -13.36 6.11 3.32
C ASP A 44 -13.08 5.81 1.85
N TYR A 45 -11.98 6.35 1.32
CA TYR A 45 -11.57 6.10 -0.05
C TYR A 45 -11.27 4.63 -0.33
N CYS A 46 -10.47 3.99 0.53
CA CYS A 46 -10.17 2.57 0.43
C CYS A 46 -11.44 1.72 0.49
N LEU A 47 -12.32 1.98 1.47
CA LEU A 47 -13.54 1.19 1.69
C LEU A 47 -14.59 1.42 0.61
N ALA A 48 -14.72 2.63 0.09
CA ALA A 48 -15.59 2.92 -1.05
C ALA A 48 -15.15 2.12 -2.29
N HIS A 49 -13.85 1.96 -2.52
CA HIS A 49 -13.34 1.12 -3.60
C HIS A 49 -13.68 -0.37 -3.42
N HIS A 50 -13.61 -0.89 -2.19
CA HIS A 50 -14.10 -2.23 -1.89
C HIS A 50 -15.61 -2.37 -2.15
N ALA A 51 -16.41 -1.41 -1.69
CA ALA A 51 -17.85 -1.41 -1.93
C ALA A 51 -18.19 -1.34 -3.43
N LEU A 52 -17.47 -0.54 -4.21
CA LEU A 52 -17.66 -0.43 -5.66
C LEU A 52 -17.36 -1.75 -6.37
N GLU A 53 -16.19 -2.33 -6.12
CA GLU A 53 -15.78 -3.57 -6.77
C GLU A 53 -16.76 -4.71 -6.44
N GLY A 54 -17.17 -4.80 -5.18
CA GLY A 54 -18.13 -5.79 -4.72
C GLY A 54 -19.53 -5.61 -5.30
N ALA A 55 -20.04 -4.37 -5.32
CA ALA A 55 -21.33 -4.05 -5.92
C ALA A 55 -21.32 -4.32 -7.44
N GLU A 56 -20.25 -3.95 -8.14
CA GLU A 56 -20.11 -4.22 -9.58
C GLU A 56 -20.13 -5.74 -9.86
N ALA A 57 -19.37 -6.52 -9.09
CA ALA A 57 -19.34 -7.97 -9.24
C ALA A 57 -20.72 -8.60 -8.99
N ALA A 58 -21.42 -8.20 -7.92
CA ALA A 58 -22.76 -8.66 -7.60
C ALA A 58 -23.77 -8.32 -8.72
N ALA A 59 -23.72 -7.08 -9.23
CA ALA A 59 -24.58 -6.63 -10.33
C ALA A 59 -24.33 -7.45 -11.61
N ARG A 60 -23.07 -7.70 -11.97
CA ARG A 60 -22.72 -8.53 -13.14
C ARG A 60 -23.19 -9.98 -12.99
N ALA A 61 -23.22 -10.52 -11.77
CA ALA A 61 -23.69 -11.86 -11.47
C ALA A 61 -25.23 -11.96 -11.32
N GLY A 62 -25.95 -10.83 -11.28
CA GLY A 62 -27.38 -10.80 -10.97
C GLY A 62 -27.72 -11.13 -9.51
N ASP A 63 -26.75 -11.02 -8.59
CA ASP A 63 -26.95 -11.22 -7.16
C ASP A 63 -27.46 -9.93 -6.50
N ALA A 64 -28.78 -9.76 -6.51
CA ALA A 64 -29.45 -8.60 -5.92
C ALA A 64 -29.19 -8.50 -4.40
N SER A 65 -29.10 -9.63 -3.70
CA SER A 65 -28.95 -9.64 -2.24
C SER A 65 -27.60 -9.08 -1.80
N THR A 66 -26.53 -9.49 -2.47
CA THR A 66 -25.18 -8.96 -2.22
C THR A 66 -25.05 -7.52 -2.70
N PHE A 67 -25.68 -7.17 -3.83
CA PHE A 67 -25.70 -5.78 -4.30
C PHE A 67 -26.36 -4.84 -3.28
N ASP A 68 -27.55 -5.20 -2.80
CA ASP A 68 -28.29 -4.42 -1.81
C ASP A 68 -27.51 -4.29 -0.49
N TRP A 69 -26.72 -5.31 -0.12
CA TRP A 69 -25.82 -5.23 1.02
C TRP A 69 -24.76 -4.14 0.85
N TYR A 70 -24.08 -4.03 -0.30
CA TYR A 70 -23.10 -2.96 -0.55
C TYR A 70 -23.74 -1.57 -0.64
N VAL A 71 -24.98 -1.47 -1.10
CA VAL A 71 -25.79 -0.24 -1.04
C VAL A 71 -26.04 0.18 0.41
N ALA A 72 -26.29 -0.78 1.30
CA ALA A 72 -26.49 -0.51 2.72
C ALA A 72 -25.16 -0.27 3.49
N HIS A 73 -24.05 -0.86 3.03
CA HIS A 73 -22.73 -0.83 3.69
C HIS A 73 -21.69 -0.15 2.78
N PRO A 74 -21.71 1.20 2.68
CA PRO A 74 -20.76 1.95 1.86
C PRO A 74 -19.31 1.85 2.36
N ASP A 75 -19.12 1.39 3.60
CA ASP A 75 -17.84 1.10 4.25
C ASP A 75 -17.38 -0.36 4.02
N ALA A 76 -18.09 -1.10 3.17
CA ALA A 76 -17.88 -2.53 2.90
C ALA A 76 -17.84 -3.38 4.19
N GLY A 77 -18.60 -3.00 5.22
CA GLY A 77 -18.70 -3.74 6.48
C GLY A 77 -17.44 -3.65 7.36
N ALA A 78 -16.54 -2.71 7.11
CA ALA A 78 -15.28 -2.58 7.86
C ALA A 78 -15.48 -2.36 9.37
N THR A 79 -16.60 -1.77 9.78
CA THR A 79 -16.90 -1.46 11.19
C THR A 79 -16.90 -2.69 12.10
N THR A 80 -17.32 -3.87 11.61
CA THR A 80 -17.39 -5.10 12.41
C THR A 80 -16.08 -5.89 12.49
N GLY A 81 -15.09 -5.55 11.67
CA GLY A 81 -13.82 -6.29 11.54
C GLY A 81 -12.56 -5.44 11.75
N SER A 82 -12.69 -4.21 12.21
CA SER A 82 -11.56 -3.30 12.38
C SER A 82 -10.81 -3.51 13.72
N VAL A 83 -9.48 -3.45 13.63
CA VAL A 83 -8.53 -3.55 14.75
C VAL A 83 -8.00 -2.15 15.06
N PRO A 84 -8.03 -1.69 16.32
CA PRO A 84 -7.44 -0.41 16.69
C PRO A 84 -5.92 -0.49 16.59
N THR A 85 -5.31 0.48 15.90
CA THR A 85 -3.86 0.62 15.79
C THR A 85 -3.43 2.05 16.13
N VAL A 86 -2.13 2.29 16.25
CA VAL A 86 -1.59 3.65 16.51
C VAL A 86 -1.88 4.66 15.40
N VAL A 87 -2.23 4.20 14.19
CA VAL A 87 -2.58 5.07 13.05
C VAL A 87 -4.10 5.16 12.83
N GLY A 88 -4.90 4.58 13.71
CA GLY A 88 -6.36 4.47 13.59
C GLY A 88 -6.83 3.03 13.34
N ALA A 89 -8.13 2.85 13.17
CA ALA A 89 -8.73 1.52 12.97
C ALA A 89 -8.35 0.93 11.60
N ARG A 90 -7.92 -0.34 11.56
CA ARG A 90 -7.49 -1.04 10.34
C ARG A 90 -8.25 -2.33 10.15
N VAL A 91 -8.64 -2.65 8.93
CA VAL A 91 -9.25 -3.94 8.63
C VAL A 91 -8.13 -4.94 8.41
N VAL A 92 -8.05 -5.97 9.25
CA VAL A 92 -7.04 -7.02 9.15
C VAL A 92 -7.76 -8.33 8.89
N ILE A 93 -7.48 -8.96 7.77
CA ILE A 93 -8.10 -10.20 7.32
C ILE A 93 -7.02 -11.20 6.90
N ALA A 94 -7.36 -12.49 6.96
CA ALA A 94 -6.44 -13.56 6.61
C ALA A 94 -7.08 -14.56 5.63
N PRO A 95 -7.34 -14.14 4.37
CA PRO A 95 -7.96 -15.02 3.39
C PRO A 95 -6.97 -16.08 2.90
N THR A 96 -7.48 -17.26 2.54
CA THR A 96 -6.69 -18.29 1.88
C THR A 96 -6.30 -17.83 0.47
N LEU A 97 -5.00 -17.84 0.15
CA LEU A 97 -4.50 -17.41 -1.17
C LEU A 97 -5.14 -18.18 -2.34
N ALA A 98 -5.41 -19.48 -2.16
CA ALA A 98 -6.03 -20.31 -3.19
C ALA A 98 -7.47 -19.90 -3.53
N ASP A 99 -8.16 -19.24 -2.61
CA ASP A 99 -9.56 -18.85 -2.74
C ASP A 99 -9.70 -17.41 -3.27
N LEU A 100 -8.59 -16.69 -3.45
CA LEU A 100 -8.63 -15.33 -3.95
C LEU A 100 -9.01 -15.29 -5.43
N PRO A 101 -10.07 -14.54 -5.81
CA PRO A 101 -10.42 -14.38 -7.21
C PRO A 101 -9.32 -13.66 -7.99
N ARG A 102 -9.28 -13.93 -9.30
CA ARG A 102 -8.52 -13.17 -10.29
C ARG A 102 -9.49 -12.45 -11.22
N SER A 103 -9.16 -11.24 -11.61
CA SER A 103 -9.98 -10.51 -12.57
C SER A 103 -9.64 -10.95 -13.99
N ALA A 104 -10.58 -10.83 -14.93
CA ALA A 104 -10.33 -11.13 -16.34
C ALA A 104 -9.23 -10.26 -16.98
N ILE A 105 -8.81 -9.17 -16.33
CA ILE A 105 -7.83 -8.22 -16.85
C ILE A 105 -6.50 -8.23 -16.08
N SER A 106 -6.39 -9.01 -15.01
CA SER A 106 -5.17 -9.12 -14.21
C SER A 106 -5.10 -10.46 -13.49
N GLU A 107 -3.98 -11.15 -13.70
CA GLU A 107 -3.63 -12.42 -13.04
C GLU A 107 -3.31 -12.26 -11.55
N THR A 108 -3.14 -11.03 -11.07
CA THR A 108 -2.88 -10.75 -9.66
C THR A 108 -4.15 -11.02 -8.85
N PRO A 109 -4.13 -11.99 -7.92
CA PRO A 109 -5.29 -12.29 -7.08
C PRO A 109 -5.55 -11.14 -6.10
N TYR A 110 -6.81 -10.96 -5.72
CA TYR A 110 -7.21 -9.92 -4.78
C TYR A 110 -8.40 -10.34 -3.94
N TYR A 111 -8.63 -9.64 -2.84
CA TYR A 111 -9.75 -9.86 -1.93
C TYR A 111 -10.62 -8.61 -1.88
N VAL A 112 -11.94 -8.79 -1.90
CA VAL A 112 -12.92 -7.71 -1.73
C VAL A 112 -13.66 -7.94 -0.42
N LEU A 113 -13.65 -6.95 0.47
CA LEU A 113 -14.46 -6.97 1.70
C LEU A 113 -15.95 -7.08 1.34
N GLY A 114 -16.70 -7.89 2.06
CA GLY A 114 -18.11 -8.14 1.79
C GLY A 114 -18.87 -8.80 2.96
N PRO A 115 -20.12 -9.24 2.75
CA PRO A 115 -21.00 -9.73 3.81
C PRO A 115 -20.45 -10.93 4.62
N GLY A 116 -19.58 -11.73 4.01
CA GLY A 116 -18.95 -12.90 4.63
C GLY A 116 -17.49 -12.68 5.02
N THR A 117 -17.02 -11.42 5.07
CA THR A 117 -15.66 -11.14 5.49
C THR A 117 -15.53 -11.31 6.99
N GLU A 118 -14.68 -12.25 7.38
CA GLU A 118 -14.31 -12.49 8.76
C GLU A 118 -12.97 -11.80 9.09
N PRO A 119 -12.83 -11.22 10.29
CA PRO A 119 -11.56 -10.67 10.73
C PRO A 119 -10.49 -11.76 10.86
N ALA A 120 -9.23 -11.36 10.76
CA ALA A 120 -8.12 -12.26 11.04
C ALA A 120 -8.16 -12.77 12.49
N GLN A 121 -7.48 -13.88 12.73
CA GLN A 121 -7.34 -14.44 14.08
C GLN A 121 -6.66 -13.43 15.02
N PRO A 122 -6.97 -13.41 16.33
CA PRO A 122 -6.48 -12.38 17.26
C PRO A 122 -4.96 -12.18 17.28
N HIS A 123 -4.17 -13.25 17.12
CA HIS A 123 -2.71 -13.15 17.07
C HIS A 123 -2.20 -12.39 15.83
N LEU A 124 -2.86 -12.54 14.68
CA LEU A 124 -2.54 -11.80 13.45
C LEU A 124 -2.97 -10.33 13.56
N CYS A 125 -4.09 -10.06 14.22
CA CYS A 125 -4.52 -8.69 14.53
C CYS A 125 -3.49 -7.98 15.42
N ASN A 126 -2.97 -8.66 16.44
CA ASN A 126 -1.92 -8.13 17.31
C ASN A 126 -0.61 -7.91 16.55
N LEU A 127 -0.19 -8.88 15.72
CA LEU A 127 0.99 -8.76 14.87
C LEU A 127 0.89 -7.52 13.95
N ALA A 128 -0.26 -7.31 13.32
CA ALA A 128 -0.53 -6.13 12.50
C ALA A 128 -0.44 -4.84 13.32
N ALA A 129 -1.12 -4.77 14.48
CA ALA A 129 -1.08 -3.60 15.34
C ALA A 129 0.35 -3.23 15.78
N ASP A 130 1.16 -4.22 16.13
CA ASP A 130 2.57 -4.05 16.51
C ASP A 130 3.44 -3.61 15.32
N ALA A 131 3.15 -4.10 14.10
CA ALA A 131 3.81 -3.64 12.89
C ALA A 131 3.51 -2.17 12.57
N TYR A 132 2.25 -1.74 12.67
CA TYR A 132 1.89 -0.31 12.55
C TYR A 132 2.60 0.54 13.62
N ALA A 133 2.71 0.03 14.86
CA ALA A 133 3.44 0.71 15.93
C ALA A 133 4.94 0.82 15.63
N SER A 134 5.55 -0.24 15.09
CA SER A 134 6.96 -0.27 14.69
C SER A 134 7.26 0.76 13.60
N ALA A 135 6.47 0.75 12.52
CA ALA A 135 6.58 1.72 11.43
C ALA A 135 6.36 3.17 11.90
N THR A 136 5.38 3.39 12.79
CA THR A 136 5.08 4.73 13.33
C THR A 136 6.24 5.28 14.14
N ARG A 137 6.86 4.46 15.00
CA ARG A 137 8.08 4.87 15.74
C ARG A 137 9.25 5.24 14.82
N ALA A 138 9.29 4.66 13.62
CA ALA A 138 10.28 4.98 12.60
C ALA A 138 9.87 6.16 11.69
N GLY A 139 8.73 6.82 11.93
CA GLY A 139 8.29 8.00 11.18
C GLY A 139 7.43 7.72 9.95
N PHE A 140 6.94 6.49 9.77
CA PHE A 140 6.09 6.09 8.65
C PHE A 140 4.58 6.06 8.99
N GLY A 141 4.20 6.63 10.13
CA GLY A 141 2.81 6.64 10.60
C GLY A 141 1.84 7.23 9.57
N ASP A 142 2.15 8.40 9.01
CA ASP A 142 1.28 9.08 8.04
C ASP A 142 1.14 8.30 6.73
N LEU A 143 2.23 7.70 6.23
CA LEU A 143 2.19 6.83 5.05
C LEU A 143 1.22 5.66 5.26
N LEU A 144 1.37 4.95 6.37
CA LEU A 144 0.51 3.81 6.68
C LEU A 144 -0.91 4.25 7.03
N ALA A 145 -1.08 5.46 7.56
CA ALA A 145 -2.39 6.00 7.86
C ALA A 145 -3.24 6.21 6.61
N ALA A 146 -2.60 6.68 5.53
CA ALA A 146 -3.28 7.03 4.29
C ALA A 146 -3.29 5.89 3.25
N HIS A 147 -2.33 4.95 3.29
CA HIS A 147 -2.10 4.02 2.17
C HIS A 147 -2.00 2.54 2.56
N ALA A 148 -2.32 2.19 3.81
CA ALA A 148 -2.45 0.81 4.29
C ALA A 148 -3.63 0.73 5.27
N VAL A 149 -4.85 0.76 4.74
CA VAL A 149 -6.11 0.74 5.52
C VAL A 149 -6.59 -0.71 5.72
N VAL A 150 -6.51 -1.51 4.65
CA VAL A 150 -6.90 -2.91 4.65
C VAL A 150 -5.64 -3.76 4.47
N LEU A 151 -5.40 -4.69 5.39
CA LEU A 151 -4.27 -5.61 5.37
C LEU A 151 -4.76 -7.05 5.22
N CYS A 152 -4.39 -7.69 4.11
CA CYS A 152 -4.63 -9.10 3.83
C CYS A 152 -3.35 -9.89 4.13
N LEU A 153 -3.34 -10.60 5.26
CA LEU A 153 -2.26 -11.51 5.65
C LEU A 153 -2.51 -12.88 5.02
N LEU A 154 -1.59 -13.34 4.18
CA LEU A 154 -1.79 -14.52 3.34
C LEU A 154 -1.18 -15.76 3.99
N ARG A 155 0.06 -16.10 3.64
CA ARG A 155 0.75 -17.29 4.17
C ARG A 155 1.74 -16.86 5.24
N THR A 156 1.81 -17.64 6.32
CA THR A 156 2.93 -17.59 7.26
C THR A 156 4.14 -18.26 6.62
N LYS A 157 5.28 -17.59 6.66
CA LYS A 157 6.56 -18.05 6.12
C LYS A 157 7.65 -17.89 7.18
N ASN A 158 8.78 -18.53 6.95
CA ASN A 158 9.99 -18.38 7.75
C ASN A 158 10.81 -17.17 7.29
N LEU A 159 11.65 -16.64 8.17
CA LEU A 159 12.50 -15.47 7.90
C LEU A 159 13.45 -15.66 6.69
N SER A 160 13.85 -16.89 6.39
CA SER A 160 14.72 -17.23 5.27
C SER A 160 13.99 -17.37 3.93
N GLU A 161 12.66 -17.39 3.94
CA GLU A 161 11.85 -17.57 2.74
C GLU A 161 11.56 -16.22 2.06
N THR A 162 11.37 -16.26 0.75
CA THR A 162 10.92 -15.08 0.00
C THR A 162 9.47 -14.79 0.36
N LEU A 163 9.18 -13.56 0.79
CA LEU A 163 7.82 -13.08 1.07
C LEU A 163 7.24 -12.45 -0.20
N ASP A 164 6.04 -12.89 -0.59
CA ASP A 164 5.31 -12.27 -1.69
C ASP A 164 4.41 -11.19 -1.13
N SER A 165 4.42 -10.00 -1.74
CA SER A 165 3.54 -8.89 -1.41
C SER A 165 3.15 -8.13 -2.66
N TRP A 166 1.97 -7.50 -2.62
CA TRP A 166 1.48 -6.65 -3.69
C TRP A 166 0.37 -5.71 -3.25
N THR A 167 0.16 -4.71 -4.08
CA THR A 167 -0.93 -3.75 -4.07
C THR A 167 -1.48 -3.60 -5.49
N ILE A 168 -2.74 -3.21 -5.61
CA ILE A 168 -3.38 -3.00 -6.92
C ILE A 168 -4.10 -1.66 -6.94
N SER A 169 -4.00 -0.93 -8.06
CA SER A 169 -4.63 0.39 -8.22
C SER A 169 -6.16 0.36 -8.16
N ARG A 170 -6.76 -0.81 -8.35
CA ARG A 170 -8.21 -1.05 -8.24
C ARG A 170 -8.71 -1.00 -6.79
N LEU A 171 -7.89 -1.44 -5.85
CA LEU A 171 -8.16 -1.46 -4.41
C LEU A 171 -7.08 -0.62 -3.70
N PRO A 172 -7.11 0.72 -3.87
CA PRO A 172 -6.14 1.60 -3.23
C PRO A 172 -6.25 1.50 -1.71
N GLY A 173 -5.11 1.58 -1.03
CA GLY A 173 -5.03 1.43 0.43
C GLY A 173 -5.13 -0.01 0.93
N THR A 174 -5.27 -0.99 0.04
CA THR A 174 -5.32 -2.42 0.38
C THR A 174 -3.99 -3.07 0.08
N VAL A 175 -3.42 -3.77 1.06
CA VAL A 175 -2.14 -4.45 0.96
C VAL A 175 -2.31 -5.96 1.11
N PHE A 176 -1.68 -6.72 0.24
CA PHE A 176 -1.64 -8.18 0.28
C PHE A 176 -0.22 -8.63 0.55
N MET A 177 0.00 -9.49 1.55
CA MET A 177 1.33 -10.03 1.79
C MET A 177 1.34 -11.34 2.55
N ASP A 178 2.32 -12.18 2.22
CA ASP A 178 2.82 -13.17 3.15
C ASP A 178 3.45 -12.48 4.36
N HIS A 179 3.53 -13.20 5.47
CA HIS A 179 4.11 -12.66 6.69
C HIS A 179 5.02 -13.66 7.37
N VAL A 180 5.94 -13.14 8.16
CA VAL A 180 6.60 -13.87 9.24
C VAL A 180 5.97 -13.39 10.56
N ASP A 181 6.07 -14.19 11.62
CA ASP A 181 5.57 -13.82 12.95
C ASP A 181 6.52 -12.83 13.66
N ASP A 182 6.93 -11.77 12.95
CA ASP A 182 7.76 -10.69 13.45
C ASP A 182 7.23 -9.32 12.97
N PRO A 183 6.83 -8.42 13.89
CA PRO A 183 6.21 -7.15 13.54
C PRO A 183 7.17 -6.17 12.84
N VAL A 184 8.49 -6.30 13.01
CA VAL A 184 9.47 -5.43 12.34
C VAL A 184 9.58 -5.80 10.87
N VAL A 185 9.59 -7.09 10.55
CA VAL A 185 9.59 -7.56 9.16
C VAL A 185 8.27 -7.21 8.48
N LEU A 186 7.15 -7.43 9.17
CA LEU A 186 5.83 -7.05 8.65
C LEU A 186 5.75 -5.53 8.38
N ALA A 187 6.26 -4.70 9.29
CA ALA A 187 6.30 -3.25 9.11
C ALA A 187 7.11 -2.82 7.87
N ARG A 188 8.26 -3.45 7.61
CA ARG A 188 9.09 -3.19 6.43
C ARG A 188 8.30 -3.44 5.15
N ASP A 189 7.63 -4.58 5.05
CA ASP A 189 6.91 -4.97 3.83
C ASP A 189 5.61 -4.18 3.67
N LEU A 190 4.97 -3.81 4.78
CA LEU A 190 3.84 -2.88 4.78
C LEU A 190 4.22 -1.48 4.28
N ILE A 191 5.39 -0.97 4.66
CA ILE A 191 5.92 0.31 4.14
C ILE A 191 6.19 0.21 2.63
N HIS A 192 6.72 -0.92 2.15
CA HIS A 192 6.97 -1.14 0.72
C HIS A 192 5.68 -0.96 -0.09
N GLU A 193 4.65 -1.70 0.30
CA GLU A 193 3.38 -1.73 -0.40
C GLU A 193 2.57 -0.45 -0.21
N ALA A 194 2.56 0.13 1.00
CA ALA A 194 2.00 1.46 1.21
C ALA A 194 2.70 2.52 0.36
N GLY A 195 4.01 2.38 0.12
CA GLY A 195 4.77 3.21 -0.81
C GLY A 195 4.26 3.10 -2.25
N HIS A 196 3.93 1.89 -2.71
CA HIS A 196 3.30 1.69 -4.02
C HIS A 196 1.90 2.32 -4.11
N ASN A 197 1.07 2.14 -3.08
CA ASN A 197 -0.24 2.80 -3.00
C ASN A 197 -0.10 4.33 -3.03
N TRP A 198 0.81 4.89 -2.24
CA TRP A 198 1.08 6.34 -2.23
C TRP A 198 1.48 6.85 -3.62
N LEU A 199 2.39 6.16 -4.31
CA LEU A 199 2.85 6.62 -5.64
C LEU A 199 1.74 6.52 -6.69
N ASN A 200 0.92 5.47 -6.65
CA ASN A 200 -0.25 5.36 -7.52
C ASN A 200 -1.21 6.54 -7.31
N ASP A 201 -1.52 6.87 -6.05
CA ASP A 201 -2.37 8.01 -5.72
C ASP A 201 -1.73 9.34 -6.10
N ALA A 202 -0.43 9.52 -5.87
CA ALA A 202 0.30 10.73 -6.24
C ALA A 202 0.28 10.99 -7.75
N LEU A 203 0.56 9.96 -8.56
CA LEU A 203 0.51 10.04 -10.02
C LEU A 203 -0.91 10.37 -10.50
N ALA A 204 -1.93 9.74 -9.91
CA ALA A 204 -3.32 10.00 -10.25
C ALA A 204 -3.75 11.43 -9.85
N ALA A 205 -3.39 11.89 -8.65
CA ALA A 205 -3.75 13.19 -8.11
C ALA A 205 -3.10 14.35 -8.87
N THR A 206 -1.90 14.13 -9.38
CA THR A 206 -1.16 15.12 -10.20
C THR A 206 -1.44 14.98 -11.70
N ALA A 207 -2.29 14.03 -12.10
CA ALA A 207 -2.54 13.67 -13.50
C ALA A 207 -1.26 13.38 -14.31
N CYS A 208 -0.20 12.93 -13.62
CA CYS A 208 1.09 12.63 -14.22
C CYS A 208 1.02 11.31 -14.99
N LYS A 209 1.28 11.37 -16.29
CA LYS A 209 1.32 10.19 -17.17
C LYS A 209 2.77 9.88 -17.53
N ILE A 210 3.25 8.74 -17.06
CA ILE A 210 4.59 8.25 -17.41
C ILE A 210 4.50 7.49 -18.73
N SER A 211 5.41 7.77 -19.67
CA SER A 211 5.43 7.06 -20.95
C SER A 211 5.78 5.58 -20.77
N ASP A 212 5.01 4.70 -21.42
CA ASP A 212 5.28 3.26 -21.47
C ASP A 212 6.45 2.90 -22.41
N THR A 213 6.93 3.85 -23.22
CA THR A 213 8.04 3.60 -24.17
C THR A 213 9.41 3.73 -23.52
N ALA A 214 9.54 4.53 -22.48
CA ALA A 214 10.80 4.72 -21.78
C ALA A 214 11.09 3.51 -20.89
N HIS A 215 12.28 2.93 -21.03
CA HIS A 215 12.69 1.74 -20.29
C HIS A 215 14.00 1.97 -19.57
N PHE A 216 14.10 1.47 -18.34
CA PHE A 216 15.30 1.53 -17.52
C PHE A 216 15.60 0.15 -16.95
N HIS A 217 16.89 -0.14 -16.74
CA HIS A 217 17.29 -1.40 -16.11
C HIS A 217 16.90 -1.39 -14.63
N SER A 218 16.11 -2.37 -14.20
CA SER A 218 15.69 -2.57 -12.81
C SER A 218 16.56 -3.63 -12.15
N PRO A 219 17.50 -3.28 -11.24
CA PRO A 219 18.41 -4.24 -10.63
C PRO A 219 17.68 -5.30 -9.78
N TRP A 220 16.54 -4.95 -9.18
CA TRP A 220 15.70 -5.90 -8.42
C TRP A 220 15.07 -7.02 -9.24
N LYS A 221 14.88 -6.80 -10.55
CA LYS A 221 14.30 -7.79 -11.47
C LYS A 221 15.31 -8.26 -12.52
N GLN A 222 16.52 -7.69 -12.52
CA GLN A 222 17.60 -7.96 -13.47
C GLN A 222 17.13 -7.89 -14.94
N THR A 223 16.30 -6.89 -15.26
CA THR A 223 15.72 -6.73 -16.59
C THR A 223 15.37 -5.28 -16.87
N MET A 224 15.19 -4.94 -18.15
CA MET A 224 14.62 -3.66 -18.56
C MET A 224 13.15 -3.61 -18.19
N ARG A 225 12.72 -2.52 -17.53
CA ARG A 225 11.33 -2.29 -17.16
C ARG A 225 10.86 -0.95 -17.70
N PRO A 226 9.56 -0.80 -18.00
CA PRO A 226 8.96 0.50 -18.25
C PRO A 226 9.27 1.48 -17.10
N ALA A 227 9.37 2.76 -17.42
CA ALA A 227 9.70 3.83 -16.48
C ALA A 227 8.80 3.82 -15.24
N PHE A 228 7.51 3.54 -15.42
CA PHE A 228 6.55 3.34 -14.32
C PHE A 228 7.07 2.33 -13.29
N GLY A 229 7.42 1.11 -13.74
CA GLY A 229 7.90 0.05 -12.85
C GLY A 229 9.26 0.36 -12.23
N PHE A 230 10.13 1.05 -12.95
CA PHE A 230 11.44 1.48 -12.44
C PHE A 230 11.30 2.55 -11.35
N LEU A 231 10.47 3.56 -11.55
CA LEU A 231 10.19 4.63 -10.58
C LEU A 231 9.51 4.08 -9.33
N HIS A 232 8.57 3.14 -9.48
CA HIS A 232 7.97 2.44 -8.35
C HIS A 232 9.01 1.72 -7.49
N ALA A 233 9.97 1.01 -8.11
CA ALA A 233 11.03 0.35 -7.37
C ALA A 233 11.98 1.37 -6.70
N CYS A 234 12.35 2.44 -7.41
CA CYS A 234 13.17 3.53 -6.89
C CYS A 234 12.45 4.40 -5.85
N TRP A 235 11.17 4.16 -5.59
CA TRP A 235 10.41 4.78 -4.51
C TRP A 235 10.26 3.83 -3.33
N ALA A 236 9.69 2.64 -3.53
CA ALA A 236 9.34 1.74 -2.45
C ALA A 236 10.56 1.14 -1.73
N PHE A 237 11.62 0.75 -2.46
CA PHE A 237 12.82 0.18 -1.82
C PHE A 237 13.61 1.20 -0.98
N PRO A 238 13.79 2.46 -1.40
CA PRO A 238 14.32 3.49 -0.50
C PRO A 238 13.58 3.63 0.82
N LEU A 239 12.25 3.56 0.81
CA LEU A 239 11.46 3.64 2.05
C LEU A 239 11.75 2.46 2.99
N THR A 240 11.86 1.24 2.46
CA THR A 240 12.22 0.08 3.28
C THR A 240 13.65 0.16 3.80
N MET A 241 14.59 0.73 3.04
CA MET A 241 15.96 0.97 3.50
C MET A 241 16.00 1.95 4.67
N LEU A 242 15.29 3.08 4.55
CA LEU A 242 15.19 4.09 5.61
C LEU A 242 14.58 3.51 6.89
N PHE A 243 13.50 2.74 6.75
CA PHE A 243 12.92 2.01 7.88
C PHE A 243 13.91 1.00 8.49
N THR A 244 14.55 0.19 7.66
CA THR A 244 15.45 -0.89 8.12
C THR A 244 16.64 -0.32 8.87
N ALA A 245 17.26 0.75 8.36
CA ALA A 245 18.35 1.45 9.05
C ALA A 245 17.93 1.94 10.44
N GLN A 246 16.71 2.46 10.59
CA GLN A 246 16.18 2.87 11.89
C GLN A 246 15.89 1.66 12.79
N ALA A 247 15.28 0.60 12.25
CA ALA A 247 14.93 -0.60 12.99
C ALA A 247 16.16 -1.32 13.57
N LEU A 248 17.29 -1.32 12.84
CA LEU A 248 18.55 -1.92 13.28
C LEU A 248 19.05 -1.40 14.62
N ASN A 249 18.71 -0.17 15.00
CA ASN A 249 19.07 0.40 16.31
C ASN A 249 18.42 -0.32 17.50
N SER A 250 17.38 -1.13 17.27
CA SER A 250 16.57 -1.78 18.31
C SER A 250 16.43 -3.29 18.14
N THR A 251 17.02 -3.88 17.11
CA THR A 251 16.95 -5.32 16.84
C THR A 251 18.25 -6.01 17.22
N THR A 252 18.16 -7.28 17.61
CA THR A 252 19.30 -8.15 17.95
C THR A 252 19.15 -9.53 17.34
N GLY A 253 20.17 -10.39 17.47
CA GLY A 253 20.09 -11.79 17.05
C GLY A 253 19.90 -11.99 15.55
N ASP A 254 19.09 -13.00 15.19
CA ASP A 254 18.88 -13.40 13.79
C ASP A 254 18.09 -12.36 12.99
N LEU A 255 17.14 -11.66 13.63
CA LEU A 255 16.43 -10.54 13.00
C LEU A 255 17.40 -9.42 12.62
N HIS A 256 18.31 -9.03 13.51
CA HIS A 256 19.31 -8.00 13.21
C HIS A 256 20.19 -8.44 12.03
N ARG A 257 20.67 -9.68 12.03
CA ARG A 257 21.49 -10.22 10.93
C ARG A 257 20.75 -10.21 9.60
N PHE A 258 19.48 -10.60 9.61
CA PHE A 258 18.61 -10.59 8.44
C PHE A 258 18.44 -9.16 7.90
N LEU A 259 18.11 -8.20 8.76
CA LEU A 259 17.91 -6.80 8.38
C LEU A 259 19.20 -6.13 7.89
N THR A 260 20.35 -6.42 8.50
CA THR A 260 21.66 -5.93 8.02
C THR A 260 21.97 -6.47 6.63
N THR A 261 21.79 -7.78 6.42
CA THR A 261 22.00 -8.42 5.11
C THR A 261 21.08 -7.83 4.05
N TYR A 262 19.80 -7.63 4.40
CA TYR A 262 18.83 -6.97 3.54
C TYR A 262 19.28 -5.56 3.17
N LEU A 263 19.65 -4.73 4.14
CA LEU A 263 20.03 -3.34 3.91
C LEU A 263 21.28 -3.24 3.02
N ASP A 264 22.29 -4.08 3.25
CA ASP A 264 23.51 -4.12 2.44
C ASP A 264 23.22 -4.53 0.99
N GLN A 265 22.34 -5.51 0.79
CA GLN A 265 21.88 -5.88 -0.55
C GLN A 265 21.15 -4.71 -1.22
N GLN A 266 20.22 -4.05 -0.53
CA GLN A 266 19.45 -2.94 -1.10
C GLN A 266 20.33 -1.72 -1.41
N ARG A 267 21.37 -1.42 -0.61
CA ARG A 267 22.36 -0.37 -0.91
C ARG A 267 23.03 -0.60 -2.26
N SER A 268 23.50 -1.81 -2.51
CA SER A 268 24.15 -2.16 -3.79
C SER A 268 23.19 -2.03 -4.98
N LEU A 269 21.96 -2.52 -4.82
CA LEU A 269 20.93 -2.43 -5.86
C LEU A 269 20.55 -0.96 -6.14
N LEU A 270 20.29 -0.16 -5.11
CA LEU A 270 19.91 1.25 -5.25
C LEU A 270 21.03 2.08 -5.87
N ALA A 271 22.28 1.88 -5.47
CA ALA A 271 23.42 2.59 -6.05
C ALA A 271 23.52 2.39 -7.57
N SER A 272 23.17 1.19 -8.06
CA SER A 272 23.17 0.90 -9.50
C SER A 272 22.10 1.67 -10.29
N THR A 273 21.07 2.23 -9.65
CA THR A 273 20.03 3.02 -10.32
C THR A 273 20.38 4.50 -10.45
N ALA A 274 21.36 4.99 -9.68
CA ALA A 274 21.71 6.41 -9.62
C ALA A 274 21.98 7.08 -10.97
N PRO A 275 22.70 6.46 -11.94
CA PRO A 275 22.95 7.07 -13.25
C PRO A 275 21.68 7.33 -14.07
N HIS A 276 20.63 6.54 -13.85
CA HIS A 276 19.39 6.61 -14.62
C HIS A 276 18.24 7.29 -13.87
N HIS A 277 18.33 7.40 -12.55
CA HIS A 277 17.24 7.92 -11.72
C HIS A 277 16.85 9.36 -12.10
N ALA A 278 17.84 10.24 -12.29
CA ALA A 278 17.58 11.63 -12.70
C ALA A 278 16.82 11.71 -14.04
N CYS A 279 17.23 10.91 -15.03
CA CYS A 279 16.55 10.84 -16.33
C CYS A 279 15.12 10.28 -16.20
N ALA A 280 14.92 9.24 -15.37
CA ALA A 280 13.58 8.71 -15.12
C ALA A 280 12.66 9.75 -14.47
N LEU A 281 13.20 10.59 -13.57
CA LEU A 281 12.45 11.65 -12.90
C LEU A 281 12.01 12.78 -13.85
N GLU A 282 12.69 13.00 -14.98
CA GLU A 282 12.25 13.97 -15.99
C GLU A 282 10.91 13.59 -16.64
N LEU A 283 10.49 12.32 -16.50
CA LEU A 283 9.18 11.83 -16.95
C LEU A 283 8.04 12.20 -15.99
N ILE A 284 8.36 12.73 -14.81
CA ILE A 284 7.37 13.22 -13.85
C ILE A 284 7.11 14.70 -14.12
N SER A 285 5.90 15.03 -14.55
CA SER A 285 5.51 16.39 -14.92
C SER A 285 5.27 17.31 -13.71
N ASP A 286 4.98 16.75 -12.54
CA ASP A 286 4.74 17.52 -11.31
C ASP A 286 6.04 17.70 -10.51
N ASP A 287 6.43 18.96 -10.30
CA ASP A 287 7.66 19.32 -9.60
C ASP A 287 7.67 18.85 -8.13
N GLY A 288 6.52 18.92 -7.46
CA GLY A 288 6.38 18.54 -6.06
C GLY A 288 6.57 17.04 -5.85
N LEU A 289 5.98 16.23 -6.72
CA LEU A 289 6.16 14.78 -6.75
C LEU A 289 7.60 14.43 -7.11
N ARG A 290 8.14 15.01 -8.18
CA ARG A 290 9.51 14.78 -8.63
C ARG A 290 10.54 15.05 -7.52
N HIS A 291 10.38 16.16 -6.80
CA HIS A 291 11.24 16.52 -5.67
C HIS A 291 11.20 15.49 -4.53
N ARG A 292 10.01 14.97 -4.19
CA ARG A 292 9.85 13.94 -3.14
C ARG A 292 10.51 12.62 -3.52
N LEU A 293 10.31 12.17 -4.76
CA LEU A 293 10.94 10.95 -5.28
C LEU A 293 12.47 11.09 -5.25
N ALA A 294 13.01 12.23 -5.71
CA ALA A 294 14.44 12.53 -5.63
C ALA A 294 14.94 12.54 -4.18
N ALA A 295 14.20 13.15 -3.26
CA ALA A 295 14.60 13.28 -1.86
C ALA A 295 14.67 11.92 -1.15
N ALA A 296 13.69 11.03 -1.35
CA ALA A 296 13.71 9.69 -0.75
C ALA A 296 14.88 8.85 -1.28
N HIS A 297 15.11 8.88 -2.60
CA HIS A 297 16.22 8.18 -3.25
C HIS A 297 17.58 8.67 -2.73
N HIS A 298 17.78 9.99 -2.67
CA HIS A 298 19.01 10.59 -2.13
C HIS A 298 19.21 10.19 -0.66
N GLN A 299 18.19 10.31 0.18
CA GLN A 299 18.31 9.96 1.60
C GLN A 299 18.71 8.49 1.80
N ALA A 300 18.13 7.57 1.03
CA ALA A 300 18.47 6.16 1.11
C ALA A 300 19.88 5.85 0.58
N LEU A 301 20.36 6.57 -0.45
CA LEU A 301 21.75 6.45 -0.93
C LEU A 301 22.79 6.94 0.09
N ALA A 302 22.39 7.80 1.04
CA ALA A 302 23.28 8.34 2.06
C ALA A 302 23.41 7.45 3.32
N LEU A 303 22.69 6.32 3.39
CA LEU A 303 22.75 5.33 4.47
C LEU A 303 24.00 4.44 4.39
#